data_AF-A0A525W0K0-F1
#
_entry.id   AF-A0A525W0K0-F1
#
_cell.length_a   1.000
_cell.length_b   1.000
_cell.length_c   1.000
_cell.angle_alpha   90.00
_cell.angle_beta   90.00
_cell.angle_gamma   90.00
#
_symmetry.space_group_name_H-M   'P 1'
#
loop_
_entity.id
_entity.type
_entity.pdbx_description
1 polymer ?
#
loop_
_entity_poly.entity_id
_entity_poly.type
_entity_poly.pdbx_seq_one_letter_code
_entity_poly.pdbx_strand_id
1 'polypeptide(L)'
;MPGILDGVNDIIDKALGLDFKAKTPLYGHKTACQRLTSESPRDFDGRLLIETIYGQIENSDRREKSPSKQNWRWYPNPKIDPENDSPEVRLERAIVALPGNGWANQIPTASGLVNEHLDKTRNIDLVHWCKDGWYEFLELKVESNTPLFAAMEILQYGILYIFSRAYRVALGYRPHENPLLYGEGVHLKVLAPEDYYKDRGELYKLEWLEKKINDGLQVFLSEPKWGFDMRFSFESFRDKEDLLKNPAKNRSRVYPMSS
;
A
#
# COMPACT_ATOMS: atom_id res chain seq x y z
N MET A 1 -22.30 9.24 4.26
CA MET A 1 -21.45 8.84 5.39
C MET A 1 -20.00 8.87 4.93
N PRO A 2 -19.06 9.29 5.78
CA PRO A 2 -17.63 9.19 5.47
C PRO A 2 -17.20 7.73 5.29
N GLY A 3 -16.11 7.49 4.56
CA GLY A 3 -15.48 6.17 4.45
C GLY A 3 -14.49 5.91 5.59
N ILE A 4 -13.91 4.71 5.66
CA ILE A 4 -12.98 4.35 6.76
C ILE A 4 -11.67 5.15 6.75
N LEU A 5 -11.26 5.67 5.58
CA LEU A 5 -10.07 6.52 5.40
C LEU A 5 -10.41 8.02 5.31
N ASP A 6 -11.61 8.43 5.71
CA ASP A 6 -11.97 9.85 5.67
C ASP A 6 -11.05 10.66 6.61
N GLY A 7 -10.56 11.81 6.13
CA GLY A 7 -9.60 12.64 6.84
C GLY A 7 -8.14 12.15 6.84
N VAL A 8 -7.85 10.93 6.34
CA VAL A 8 -6.47 10.39 6.29
C VAL A 8 -5.58 11.19 5.34
N ASN A 9 -6.14 11.68 4.22
CA ASN A 9 -5.39 12.52 3.28
C ASN A 9 -4.88 13.81 3.94
N ASP A 10 -5.70 14.46 4.77
CA ASP A 10 -5.33 15.70 5.47
C ASP A 10 -4.23 15.44 6.50
N ILE A 11 -4.28 14.28 7.18
CA ILE A 11 -3.23 13.83 8.10
C ILE A 11 -1.90 13.69 7.37
N ILE A 12 -1.91 13.04 6.20
CA ILE A 12 -0.71 12.83 5.37
C ILE A 12 -0.15 14.17 4.89
N ASP A 13 -0.99 15.02 4.31
CA ASP A 13 -0.58 16.34 3.82
C ASP A 13 0.04 17.18 4.94
N LYS A 14 -0.60 17.23 6.11
CA LYS A 14 -0.07 17.92 7.28
C LYS A 14 1.27 17.35 7.74
N ALA A 15 1.42 16.02 7.82
CA ALA A 15 2.67 15.38 8.23
C ALA A 15 3.81 15.68 7.26
N LEU A 16 3.51 15.81 5.96
CA LEU A 16 4.47 16.18 4.93
C LEU A 16 4.72 17.70 4.83
N GLY A 17 4.08 18.50 5.70
CA GLY A 17 4.17 19.97 5.66
C GLY A 17 3.53 20.57 4.40
N LEU A 18 2.58 19.88 3.79
CA LEU A 18 1.80 20.31 2.63
C LEU A 18 0.51 20.95 3.14
N ASP A 19 0.55 22.20 3.62
CA ASP A 19 -0.67 22.89 4.08
C ASP A 19 -1.15 23.88 3.02
N PHE A 20 -2.12 23.45 2.21
CA PHE A 20 -2.93 24.32 1.35
C PHE A 20 -4.38 23.84 1.39
N LYS A 21 -5.34 24.77 1.34
CA LYS A 21 -6.79 24.49 1.23
C LYS A 21 -7.16 23.93 -0.16
N ALA A 22 -6.66 22.76 -0.52
CA ALA A 22 -7.02 22.07 -1.77
C ALA A 22 -8.15 21.06 -1.54
N LYS A 23 -8.92 20.78 -2.59
CA LYS A 23 -9.96 19.73 -2.58
C LYS A 23 -9.41 18.33 -2.84
N THR A 24 -8.13 18.21 -3.19
CA THR A 24 -7.45 16.95 -3.53
C THR A 24 -6.19 16.79 -2.67
N PRO A 25 -5.79 15.54 -2.37
CA PRO A 25 -4.58 15.28 -1.60
C PRO A 25 -3.36 15.91 -2.28
N LEU A 26 -2.66 16.80 -1.59
CA LEU A 26 -1.53 17.56 -2.12
C LEU A 26 -0.33 16.68 -2.39
N TYR A 27 -0.12 15.65 -1.56
CA TYR A 27 0.91 14.63 -1.76
C TYR A 27 0.73 13.86 -3.09
N GLY A 28 -0.44 13.92 -3.72
CA GLY A 28 -0.69 13.37 -5.07
C GLY A 28 -0.10 14.19 -6.21
N HIS A 29 0.27 15.45 -5.96
CA HIS A 29 0.75 16.35 -7.01
C HIS A 29 2.24 16.14 -7.29
N LYS A 30 2.61 16.19 -8.58
CA LYS A 30 4.01 16.12 -9.02
C LYS A 30 4.90 17.16 -8.34
N THR A 31 4.38 18.36 -8.14
CA THR A 31 5.08 19.47 -7.46
C THR A 31 5.39 19.18 -6.00
N ALA A 32 4.51 18.45 -5.29
CA ALA A 32 4.78 18.01 -3.92
C ALA A 32 5.91 16.98 -3.89
N CYS A 33 5.86 15.98 -4.77
CA CYS A 33 6.93 14.98 -4.90
C CYS A 33 8.29 15.61 -5.26
N GLN A 34 8.30 16.60 -6.16
CA GLN A 34 9.49 17.40 -6.50
C GLN A 34 10.02 18.18 -5.29
N ARG A 35 9.13 18.91 -4.58
CA ARG A 35 9.51 19.69 -3.39
C ARG A 35 10.16 18.79 -2.33
N LEU A 36 9.54 17.65 -2.05
CA LEU A 36 9.99 16.69 -1.03
C LEU A 36 11.24 15.91 -1.43
N THR A 37 11.60 15.93 -2.72
CA THR A 37 12.90 15.44 -3.22
C THR A 37 14.02 16.44 -2.98
N SER A 38 13.73 17.74 -3.09
CA SER A 38 14.70 18.80 -2.84
C SER A 38 14.90 19.06 -1.34
N GLU A 39 13.83 18.97 -0.56
CA GLU A 39 13.82 19.26 0.87
C GLU A 39 12.92 18.28 1.63
N SER A 40 13.55 17.32 2.32
CA SER A 40 12.84 16.45 3.25
C SER A 40 12.31 17.27 4.44
N PRO A 41 11.06 17.06 4.90
CA PRO A 41 10.55 17.79 6.06
C PRO A 41 11.36 17.42 7.30
N ARG A 42 12.00 18.40 7.93
CA ARG A 42 12.90 18.19 9.08
C ARG A 42 12.22 17.47 10.24
N ASP A 43 10.95 17.80 10.46
CA ASP A 43 10.14 17.30 11.57
C ASP A 43 9.23 16.13 11.16
N PHE A 44 9.49 15.48 10.01
CA PHE A 44 8.71 14.30 9.63
C PHE A 44 8.96 13.15 10.62
N ASP A 45 7.89 12.77 11.31
CA ASP A 45 7.84 11.64 12.23
C ASP A 45 6.94 10.54 11.66
N GLY A 46 7.56 9.48 11.14
CA GLY A 46 6.84 8.35 10.58
C GLY A 46 6.00 7.59 11.60
N ARG A 47 6.43 7.54 12.87
CA ARG A 47 5.65 6.91 13.94
C ARG A 47 4.38 7.70 14.20
N LEU A 48 4.50 9.03 14.39
CA LEU A 48 3.36 9.89 14.64
C LEU A 48 2.35 9.84 13.48
N LEU A 49 2.84 9.81 12.23
CA LEU A 49 1.98 9.62 11.06
C LEU A 49 1.18 8.31 11.16
N ILE A 50 1.85 7.18 11.41
CA ILE A 50 1.21 5.87 11.51
C ILE A 50 0.19 5.83 12.66
N GLU A 51 0.56 6.29 13.85
CA GLU A 51 -0.33 6.35 15.01
C GLU A 51 -1.57 7.22 14.72
N THR A 52 -1.39 8.36 14.06
CA THR A 52 -2.48 9.28 13.75
C THR A 52 -3.43 8.71 12.69
N ILE A 53 -2.92 8.07 11.64
CA ILE A 53 -3.76 7.40 10.64
C ILE A 53 -4.49 6.22 11.28
N TYR A 54 -3.80 5.41 12.08
CA TYR A 54 -4.41 4.26 12.76
C TYR A 54 -5.53 4.71 13.71
N GLY A 55 -5.28 5.74 14.52
CA GLY A 55 -6.30 6.32 15.40
C GLY A 55 -7.47 6.93 14.63
N GLN A 56 -7.23 7.54 13.46
CA GLN A 56 -8.30 8.04 12.59
C GLN A 56 -9.19 6.90 12.06
N ILE A 57 -8.59 5.77 11.65
CA ILE A 57 -9.31 4.57 11.22
C ILE A 57 -10.14 4.01 12.38
N GLU A 58 -9.57 3.87 13.58
CA GLU A 58 -10.31 3.41 14.76
C GLU A 58 -11.48 4.34 15.13
N ASN A 59 -11.29 5.65 15.04
CA ASN A 59 -12.37 6.62 15.31
C ASN A 59 -13.45 6.65 14.23
N SER A 60 -13.09 6.31 13.00
CA SER A 60 -14.02 6.25 11.86
C SER A 60 -14.83 4.96 11.84
N ASP A 61 -14.36 3.93 12.55
CA ASP A 61 -15.06 2.67 12.72
C ASP A 61 -16.34 2.84 13.56
N ARG A 62 -17.48 2.89 12.86
CA ARG A 62 -18.83 3.01 13.45
C ARG A 62 -19.66 1.75 13.20
N ARG A 63 -19.03 0.57 13.22
CA ARG A 63 -19.66 -0.70 12.84
C ARG A 63 -21.03 -0.93 13.48
N GLU A 64 -22.04 -0.97 12.63
CA GLU A 64 -23.36 -1.56 12.92
C GLU A 64 -23.53 -2.94 12.27
N LYS A 65 -22.70 -3.26 11.26
CA LYS A 65 -22.75 -4.49 10.46
C LYS A 65 -21.35 -5.06 10.25
N SER A 66 -21.30 -6.36 9.96
CA SER A 66 -20.05 -7.01 9.56
C SER A 66 -19.63 -6.54 8.16
N PRO A 67 -18.32 -6.34 7.92
CA PRO A 67 -17.82 -5.97 6.60
C PRO A 67 -17.98 -7.09 5.57
N SER A 68 -17.67 -6.76 4.31
CA SER A 68 -17.66 -7.74 3.23
C SER A 68 -16.71 -8.90 3.54
N LYS A 69 -17.19 -10.13 3.35
CA LYS A 69 -16.36 -11.34 3.38
C LYS A 69 -15.29 -11.37 2.28
N GLN A 70 -15.37 -10.47 1.30
CA GLN A 70 -14.40 -10.37 0.23
C GLN A 70 -13.12 -9.65 0.66
N ASN A 71 -13.14 -8.91 1.77
CA ASN A 71 -11.95 -8.22 2.25
C ASN A 71 -10.86 -9.25 2.62
N TRP A 72 -9.62 -8.98 2.25
CA TRP A 72 -8.45 -9.80 2.58
C TRP A 72 -8.49 -11.24 2.05
N ARG A 73 -9.39 -11.55 1.10
CA ARG A 73 -9.46 -12.87 0.49
C ARG A 73 -8.26 -13.14 -0.41
N TRP A 74 -7.77 -14.37 -0.42
CA TRP A 74 -6.80 -14.80 -1.42
C TRP A 74 -7.54 -15.31 -2.67
N TYR A 75 -7.58 -14.52 -3.74
CA TYR A 75 -8.26 -14.90 -4.98
C TYR A 75 -7.52 -14.40 -6.22
N PRO A 76 -6.71 -15.25 -6.89
CA PRO A 76 -6.10 -14.92 -8.16
C PRO A 76 -7.17 -14.80 -9.25
N ASN A 77 -7.23 -13.68 -9.95
CA ASN A 77 -8.14 -13.51 -11.07
C ASN A 77 -7.36 -13.07 -12.32
N PRO A 78 -7.03 -14.00 -13.24
CA PRO A 78 -6.27 -13.68 -14.44
C PRO A 78 -7.11 -13.11 -15.58
N LYS A 79 -8.44 -13.03 -15.43
CA LYS A 79 -9.33 -12.60 -16.51
C LYS A 79 -9.17 -11.11 -16.75
N ILE A 80 -8.86 -10.75 -17.99
CA ILE A 80 -8.86 -9.38 -18.49
C ILE A 80 -10.24 -9.12 -19.09
N ASP A 81 -10.88 -8.05 -18.64
CA ASP A 81 -12.05 -7.51 -19.33
C ASP A 81 -11.57 -6.89 -20.66
N PRO A 82 -12.10 -7.29 -21.82
CA PRO A 82 -11.67 -6.76 -23.13
C PRO A 82 -11.70 -5.23 -23.22
N GLU A 83 -12.56 -4.56 -22.46
CA GLU A 83 -12.70 -3.11 -22.45
C GLU A 83 -11.75 -2.40 -21.47
N ASN A 84 -10.95 -3.15 -20.69
CA ASN A 84 -10.04 -2.58 -19.71
C ASN A 84 -8.66 -2.29 -20.31
N ASP A 85 -8.46 -1.02 -20.68
CA ASP A 85 -7.21 -0.53 -21.24
C ASP A 85 -6.16 -0.11 -20.18
N SER A 86 -6.44 -0.25 -18.88
CA SER A 86 -5.47 0.14 -17.85
C SER A 86 -4.18 -0.69 -17.96
N PRO A 87 -3.01 -0.05 -18.19
CA PRO A 87 -1.75 -0.76 -18.25
C PRO A 87 -1.40 -1.47 -16.94
N GLU A 88 -1.80 -0.91 -15.80
CA GLU A 88 -1.62 -1.47 -14.46
C GLU A 88 -2.45 -2.74 -14.30
N VAL A 89 -3.77 -2.66 -14.55
CA VAL A 89 -4.65 -3.83 -14.43
C VAL A 89 -4.24 -4.95 -15.36
N ARG A 90 -3.87 -4.65 -16.61
CA ARG A 90 -3.40 -5.66 -17.56
C ARG A 90 -2.12 -6.34 -17.07
N LEU A 91 -1.20 -5.60 -16.45
CA LEU A 91 0.03 -6.15 -15.89
C LEU A 91 -0.25 -7.01 -14.64
N GLU A 92 -1.14 -6.58 -13.74
CA GLU A 92 -1.58 -7.40 -12.60
C GLU A 92 -2.14 -8.75 -13.08
N ARG A 93 -3.04 -8.72 -14.06
CA ARG A 93 -3.68 -9.91 -14.62
C ARG A 93 -2.66 -10.84 -15.28
N ALA A 94 -1.68 -10.29 -15.98
CA ALA A 94 -0.59 -11.05 -16.57
C ALA A 94 0.29 -11.72 -15.50
N ILE A 95 0.60 -11.02 -14.40
CA ILE A 95 1.38 -11.57 -13.28
C ILE A 95 0.65 -12.75 -12.62
N VAL A 96 -0.64 -12.60 -12.28
CA VAL A 96 -1.41 -13.70 -11.65
C VAL A 96 -1.73 -14.85 -12.61
N ALA A 97 -1.58 -14.66 -13.92
CA ALA A 97 -1.73 -15.72 -14.92
C ALA A 97 -0.48 -16.60 -15.05
N LEU A 98 0.66 -16.19 -14.48
CA LEU A 98 1.89 -16.98 -14.51
C LEU A 98 1.74 -18.28 -13.71
N PRO A 99 2.40 -19.37 -14.16
CA PRO A 99 2.40 -20.63 -13.43
C PRO A 99 3.13 -20.48 -12.09
N GLY A 100 2.58 -21.08 -11.03
CA GLY A 100 3.08 -20.96 -9.66
C GLY A 100 2.16 -20.05 -8.84
N ASN A 101 1.31 -20.65 -8.01
CA ASN A 101 0.15 -20.03 -7.36
C ASN A 101 0.48 -19.04 -6.22
N GLY A 102 1.58 -18.30 -6.34
CA GLY A 102 2.05 -17.37 -5.31
C GLY A 102 1.44 -15.98 -5.37
N TRP A 103 0.64 -15.65 -6.39
CA TRP A 103 0.14 -14.30 -6.63
C TRP A 103 -1.38 -14.22 -6.60
N ALA A 104 -1.91 -13.15 -6.01
CA ALA A 104 -3.30 -12.72 -6.09
C ALA A 104 -3.35 -11.22 -6.43
N ASN A 105 -4.47 -10.74 -6.96
CA ASN A 105 -4.59 -9.34 -7.36
C ASN A 105 -5.94 -8.72 -6.98
N GLN A 106 -5.94 -7.39 -6.86
CA GLN A 106 -7.09 -6.57 -6.48
C GLN A 106 -7.76 -7.06 -5.19
N ILE A 107 -6.96 -7.18 -4.13
CA ILE A 107 -7.43 -7.66 -2.83
C ILE A 107 -8.22 -6.56 -2.12
N PRO A 108 -9.55 -6.70 -1.91
CA PRO A 108 -10.32 -5.69 -1.21
C PRO A 108 -9.87 -5.57 0.25
N THR A 109 -9.78 -4.36 0.77
CA THR A 109 -9.27 -4.13 2.13
C THR A 109 -10.33 -3.60 3.09
N ALA A 110 -11.31 -2.86 2.57
CA ALA A 110 -12.22 -2.05 3.39
C ALA A 110 -13.69 -2.12 3.00
N SER A 111 -14.07 -2.91 1.98
CA SER A 111 -15.43 -2.91 1.46
C SER A 111 -16.47 -3.21 2.55
N GLY A 112 -17.40 -2.28 2.75
CA GLY A 112 -18.47 -2.41 3.74
C GLY A 112 -18.04 -2.23 5.21
N LEU A 113 -16.86 -1.67 5.49
CA LEU A 113 -16.46 -1.32 6.87
C LEU A 113 -17.30 -0.16 7.42
N VAL A 114 -17.39 0.96 6.71
CA VAL A 114 -18.14 2.15 7.16
C VAL A 114 -19.13 2.59 6.09
N ASN A 115 -18.72 2.61 4.83
CA ASN A 115 -19.57 3.00 3.71
C ASN A 115 -19.38 2.06 2.52
N GLU A 116 -20.43 1.33 2.18
CA GLU A 116 -20.44 0.36 1.08
C GLU A 116 -20.06 0.96 -0.28
N HIS A 117 -20.25 2.26 -0.53
CA HIS A 117 -19.91 2.89 -1.80
C HIS A 117 -18.49 3.46 -1.82
N LEU A 118 -18.08 4.12 -0.74
CA LEU A 118 -16.76 4.79 -0.67
C LEU A 118 -15.61 3.82 -0.41
N ASP A 119 -15.87 2.71 0.28
CA ASP A 119 -14.84 1.75 0.65
C ASP A 119 -14.63 0.64 -0.42
N LYS A 120 -15.45 0.61 -1.49
CA LYS A 120 -15.44 -0.43 -2.54
C LYS A 120 -14.21 -0.40 -3.45
N THR A 121 -13.52 0.74 -3.56
CA THR A 121 -12.39 0.92 -4.48
C THR A 121 -11.03 0.69 -3.83
N ARG A 122 -10.99 0.29 -2.56
CA ARG A 122 -9.76 0.14 -1.78
C ARG A 122 -9.20 -1.26 -1.92
N ASN A 123 -8.44 -1.47 -2.98
CA ASN A 123 -7.84 -2.76 -3.29
C ASN A 123 -6.31 -2.64 -3.30
N ILE A 124 -5.61 -3.64 -2.77
CA ILE A 124 -4.18 -3.82 -3.02
C ILE A 124 -4.04 -4.43 -4.41
N ASP A 125 -3.23 -3.83 -5.28
CA ASP A 125 -3.10 -4.25 -6.68
C ASP A 125 -2.61 -5.69 -6.79
N LEU A 126 -1.50 -6.02 -6.11
CA LEU A 126 -0.92 -7.35 -6.11
C LEU A 126 -0.53 -7.79 -4.70
N VAL A 127 -0.75 -9.06 -4.41
CA VAL A 127 -0.23 -9.72 -3.22
C VAL A 127 0.54 -10.96 -3.61
N HIS A 128 1.74 -11.11 -3.05
CA HIS A 128 2.59 -12.28 -3.25
C HIS A 128 2.81 -13.02 -1.94
N TRP A 129 2.66 -14.33 -1.96
CA TRP A 129 2.98 -15.19 -0.85
C TRP A 129 4.48 -15.52 -0.86
N CYS A 130 5.17 -15.12 0.21
CA CYS A 130 6.57 -15.46 0.44
C CYS A 130 6.68 -16.70 1.32
N LYS A 131 7.91 -17.21 1.47
CA LYS A 131 8.18 -18.27 2.45
C LYS A 131 7.93 -17.76 3.87
N ASP A 132 7.78 -18.71 4.79
CA ASP A 132 7.75 -18.46 6.24
C ASP A 132 6.61 -17.55 6.71
N GLY A 133 5.47 -17.60 6.01
CA GLY A 133 4.26 -16.85 6.39
C GLY A 133 4.31 -15.35 6.09
N TRP A 134 5.30 -14.89 5.33
CA TRP A 134 5.38 -13.50 4.88
C TRP A 134 4.57 -13.27 3.62
N TYR A 135 4.06 -12.05 3.46
CA TYR A 135 3.40 -11.58 2.24
C TYR A 135 4.05 -10.30 1.74
N GLU A 136 3.94 -10.04 0.44
CA GLU A 136 4.23 -8.73 -0.13
C GLU A 136 2.92 -8.11 -0.59
N PHE A 137 2.65 -6.86 -0.18
CA PHE A 137 1.55 -6.06 -0.69
C PHE A 137 2.15 -5.01 -1.62
N LEU A 138 1.75 -5.04 -2.88
CA LEU A 138 2.31 -4.20 -3.92
C LEU A 138 1.25 -3.22 -4.41
N GLU A 139 1.61 -1.95 -4.40
CA GLU A 139 1.00 -0.91 -5.23
C GLU A 139 1.77 -0.88 -6.55
N LEU A 140 1.10 -1.22 -7.65
CA LEU A 140 1.70 -1.32 -8.97
C LEU A 140 1.41 -0.05 -9.75
N LYS A 141 2.46 0.65 -10.18
CA LYS A 141 2.32 1.84 -11.04
C LYS A 141 3.00 1.61 -12.37
N VAL A 142 2.40 2.11 -13.46
CA VAL A 142 3.00 2.04 -14.80
C VAL A 142 3.24 3.44 -15.37
N GLU A 143 2.22 4.28 -15.39
CA GLU A 143 2.27 5.59 -16.09
C GLU A 143 1.63 6.74 -15.29
N SER A 144 1.02 6.46 -14.14
CA SER A 144 0.18 7.42 -13.42
C SER A 144 0.68 7.75 -12.02
N ASN A 145 0.34 8.96 -11.55
CA ASN A 145 0.68 9.46 -10.21
C ASN A 145 2.19 9.59 -9.97
N THR A 146 2.57 9.72 -8.70
CA THR A 146 3.97 9.90 -8.28
C THR A 146 4.38 8.80 -7.30
N PRO A 147 5.68 8.50 -7.17
CA PRO A 147 6.17 7.58 -6.13
C PRO A 147 5.70 7.97 -4.72
N LEU A 148 5.60 9.27 -4.42
CA LEU A 148 5.06 9.75 -3.15
C LEU A 148 3.60 9.33 -2.96
N PHE A 149 2.77 9.52 -3.98
CA PHE A 149 1.37 9.12 -3.93
C PHE A 149 1.21 7.62 -3.69
N ALA A 150 1.91 6.80 -4.50
CA ALA A 150 1.88 5.35 -4.38
C ALA A 150 2.36 4.85 -3.01
N ALA A 151 3.39 5.50 -2.44
CA ALA A 151 3.87 5.19 -1.09
C ALA A 151 2.80 5.43 -0.02
N MET A 152 2.07 6.54 -0.15
CA MET A 152 0.99 6.87 0.79
C MET A 152 -0.23 5.96 0.61
N GLU A 153 -0.53 5.51 -0.62
CA GLU A 153 -1.58 4.52 -0.87
C GLU A 153 -1.27 3.18 -0.21
N ILE A 154 -0.08 2.61 -0.47
CA ILE A 154 0.28 1.30 0.12
C ILE A 154 0.43 1.37 1.64
N LEU A 155 0.87 2.51 2.19
CA LEU A 155 0.91 2.73 3.63
C LEU A 155 -0.51 2.72 4.23
N GLN A 156 -1.49 3.35 3.59
CA GLN A 156 -2.89 3.30 4.04
C GLN A 156 -3.43 1.87 4.05
N TYR A 157 -3.14 1.08 3.01
CA TYR A 157 -3.50 -0.34 3.00
C TYR A 157 -2.77 -1.15 4.08
N GLY A 158 -1.50 -0.83 4.34
CA GLY A 158 -0.75 -1.39 5.45
C GLY A 158 -1.42 -1.12 6.80
N ILE A 159 -1.82 0.12 7.07
CA ILE A 159 -2.46 0.49 8.34
C ILE A 159 -3.88 -0.12 8.45
N LEU A 160 -4.63 -0.19 7.35
CA LEU A 160 -5.90 -0.94 7.30
C LEU A 160 -5.71 -2.43 7.57
N TYR A 161 -4.58 -3.01 7.16
CA TYR A 161 -4.21 -4.38 7.50
C TYR A 161 -3.97 -4.52 9.01
N ILE A 162 -3.24 -3.59 9.64
CA ILE A 162 -3.02 -3.59 11.10
C ILE A 162 -4.37 -3.58 11.82
N PHE A 163 -5.25 -2.64 11.46
CA PHE A 163 -6.60 -2.54 12.03
C PHE A 163 -7.40 -3.83 11.81
N SER A 164 -7.46 -4.32 10.57
CA SER A 164 -8.23 -5.51 10.22
C SER A 164 -7.73 -6.76 10.96
N ARG A 165 -6.41 -6.86 11.17
CA ARG A 165 -5.79 -7.94 11.94
C ARG A 165 -6.12 -7.82 13.42
N ALA A 166 -6.04 -6.62 14.00
CA ALA A 166 -6.35 -6.36 15.41
C ALA A 166 -7.80 -6.74 15.75
N TYR A 167 -8.73 -6.38 14.86
CA TYR A 167 -10.16 -6.62 15.03
C TYR A 167 -10.67 -7.86 14.28
N ARG A 168 -9.81 -8.74 13.78
CA ARG A 168 -10.18 -9.82 12.86
C ARG A 168 -11.34 -10.69 13.33
N VAL A 169 -11.37 -11.03 14.63
CA VAL A 169 -12.47 -11.82 15.23
C VAL A 169 -13.76 -11.02 15.25
N ALA A 170 -13.71 -9.76 15.69
CA ALA A 170 -14.88 -8.88 15.73
C ALA A 170 -15.40 -8.52 14.32
N LEU A 171 -14.52 -8.50 13.32
CA LEU A 171 -14.86 -8.30 11.91
C LEU A 171 -15.34 -9.59 11.22
N GLY A 172 -15.31 -10.74 11.92
CA GLY A 172 -15.77 -12.02 11.40
C GLY A 172 -14.80 -12.71 10.43
N TYR A 173 -13.56 -12.25 10.35
CA TYR A 173 -12.53 -12.81 9.46
C TYR A 173 -11.98 -14.14 10.00
N ARG A 174 -11.82 -15.12 9.12
CA ARG A 174 -11.42 -16.49 9.47
C ARG A 174 -10.11 -16.89 8.78
N PRO A 175 -9.27 -17.74 9.41
CA PRO A 175 -7.98 -18.12 8.83
C PRO A 175 -8.05 -18.69 7.40
N HIS A 176 -9.07 -19.51 7.09
CA HIS A 176 -9.22 -20.14 5.78
C HIS A 176 -9.84 -19.23 4.71
N GLU A 177 -10.58 -18.19 5.11
CA GLU A 177 -11.20 -17.23 4.18
C GLU A 177 -10.29 -16.02 3.95
N ASN A 178 -9.54 -15.60 4.98
CA ASN A 178 -8.73 -14.39 5.02
C ASN A 178 -7.29 -14.69 5.48
N PRO A 179 -6.55 -15.62 4.81
CA PRO A 179 -5.26 -16.10 5.28
C PRO A 179 -4.20 -15.00 5.43
N LEU A 180 -4.35 -13.90 4.67
CA LEU A 180 -3.47 -12.74 4.74
C LEU A 180 -3.39 -12.17 6.15
N LEU A 181 -4.52 -12.08 6.86
CA LEU A 181 -4.61 -11.50 8.21
C LEU A 181 -3.92 -12.33 9.30
N TYR A 182 -3.38 -13.50 8.95
CA TYR A 182 -2.73 -14.44 9.86
C TYR A 182 -1.26 -14.69 9.52
N GLY A 183 -0.66 -13.91 8.59
CA GLY A 183 0.76 -14.00 8.26
C GLY A 183 1.70 -13.57 9.40
N GLU A 184 2.97 -13.94 9.29
CA GLU A 184 4.06 -13.54 10.22
C GLU A 184 4.54 -12.11 9.94
N GLY A 185 4.43 -11.66 8.69
CA GLY A 185 4.79 -10.29 8.34
C GLY A 185 4.39 -9.88 6.93
N VAL A 186 4.51 -8.58 6.67
CA VAL A 186 4.15 -7.96 5.39
C VAL A 186 5.25 -7.03 4.89
N HIS A 187 5.63 -7.16 3.62
CA HIS A 187 6.40 -6.17 2.90
C HIS A 187 5.44 -5.29 2.07
N LEU A 188 5.25 -4.04 2.49
CA LEU A 188 4.63 -3.02 1.68
C LEU A 188 5.61 -2.55 0.60
N LYS A 189 5.18 -2.56 -0.65
CA LYS A 189 6.02 -2.23 -1.79
C LYS A 189 5.30 -1.32 -2.76
N VAL A 190 6.00 -0.30 -3.25
CA VAL A 190 5.65 0.34 -4.52
C VAL A 190 6.48 -0.33 -5.60
N LEU A 191 5.84 -0.86 -6.64
CA LEU A 191 6.51 -1.47 -7.79
C LEU A 191 6.16 -0.70 -9.06
N ALA A 192 7.17 -0.19 -9.76
CA ALA A 192 6.96 0.58 -10.99
C ALA A 192 8.14 0.47 -11.97
N PRO A 193 8.01 0.89 -13.24
CA PRO A 193 9.15 1.00 -14.14
C PRO A 193 10.24 1.93 -13.57
N GLU A 194 11.50 1.73 -13.92
CA GLU A 194 12.61 2.59 -13.45
C GLU A 194 12.39 4.09 -13.72
N ASP A 195 11.81 4.43 -14.87
CA ASP A 195 11.56 5.82 -15.25
C ASP A 195 10.42 6.48 -14.47
N TYR A 196 9.55 5.69 -13.83
CA TYR A 196 8.51 6.21 -12.92
C TYR A 196 9.10 6.99 -11.75
N TYR A 197 10.30 6.59 -11.31
CA TYR A 197 11.00 7.22 -10.20
C TYR A 197 11.83 8.44 -10.63
N LYS A 198 11.76 8.85 -11.90
CA LYS A 198 12.53 9.96 -12.43
C LYS A 198 11.63 11.12 -12.84
N ASP A 199 12.09 12.34 -12.60
CA ASP A 199 11.55 13.54 -13.19
C ASP A 199 12.63 14.25 -14.01
N ARG A 200 12.37 14.45 -15.30
CA ARG A 200 13.33 15.05 -16.24
C ARG A 200 14.70 14.34 -16.23
N GLY A 201 14.70 13.03 -15.98
CA GLY A 201 15.90 12.20 -15.91
C GLY A 201 16.56 12.14 -14.53
N GLU A 202 16.11 12.93 -13.56
CA GLU A 202 16.64 12.92 -12.19
C GLU A 202 15.77 12.05 -11.27
N LEU A 203 16.42 11.21 -10.46
CA LEU A 203 15.73 10.35 -9.49
C LEU A 203 15.08 11.18 -8.37
N TYR A 204 13.80 10.90 -8.06
CA TYR A 204 13.17 11.40 -6.84
C TYR A 204 13.95 10.91 -5.61
N LYS A 205 14.24 11.78 -4.64
CA LYS A 205 15.08 11.44 -3.46
C LYS A 205 14.20 11.13 -2.25
N LEU A 206 13.42 10.05 -2.32
CA LEU A 206 12.49 9.63 -1.28
C LEU A 206 13.04 8.54 -0.33
N GLU A 207 14.35 8.28 -0.34
CA GLU A 207 14.99 7.36 0.61
C GLU A 207 14.69 7.75 2.07
N TRP A 208 14.67 9.05 2.37
CA TRP A 208 14.33 9.56 3.69
C TRP A 208 12.93 9.12 4.13
N LEU A 209 11.97 9.11 3.21
CA LEU A 209 10.57 8.74 3.48
C LEU A 209 10.50 7.25 3.78
N GLU A 210 11.19 6.44 2.97
CA GLU A 210 11.25 5.01 3.18
C GLU A 210 11.84 4.66 4.55
N LYS A 211 12.94 5.32 4.92
CA LYS A 211 13.57 5.14 6.24
C LYS A 211 12.61 5.54 7.36
N LYS A 212 11.98 6.71 7.28
CA LYS A 212 11.10 7.22 8.35
C LYS A 212 9.85 6.37 8.51
N ILE A 213 9.26 5.85 7.43
CA ILE A 213 8.14 4.91 7.50
C ILE A 213 8.58 3.60 8.17
N ASN A 214 9.73 3.04 7.79
CA ASN A 214 10.24 1.82 8.41
C ASN A 214 10.56 2.00 9.90
N ASP A 215 11.23 3.09 10.28
CA ASP A 215 11.48 3.44 11.68
C ASP A 215 10.14 3.52 12.45
N GLY A 216 9.13 4.17 11.87
CA GLY A 216 7.80 4.32 12.46
C GLY A 216 7.04 2.99 12.61
N LEU A 217 7.03 2.16 11.57
CA LEU A 217 6.41 0.83 11.59
C LEU A 217 7.06 -0.06 12.63
N GLN A 218 8.40 -0.06 12.70
CA GLN A 218 9.14 -0.84 13.68
C GLN A 218 8.76 -0.46 15.10
N VAL A 219 8.72 0.85 15.41
CA VAL A 219 8.35 1.31 16.75
C VAL A 219 6.88 0.99 17.04
N PHE A 220 5.96 1.29 16.13
CA PHE A 220 4.53 1.04 16.33
C PHE A 220 4.22 -0.45 16.54
N LEU A 221 4.84 -1.33 15.74
CA LEU A 221 4.61 -2.77 15.78
C LEU A 221 5.40 -3.50 16.88
N SER A 222 6.33 -2.82 17.56
CA SER A 222 7.07 -3.38 18.69
C SER A 222 6.19 -3.68 19.91
N GLU A 223 4.99 -3.10 19.99
CA GLU A 223 4.05 -3.43 21.06
C GLU A 223 3.61 -4.91 20.97
N PRO A 224 3.66 -5.67 22.09
CA PRO A 224 3.37 -7.12 22.09
C PRO A 224 1.99 -7.51 21.55
N LYS A 225 1.03 -6.58 21.53
CA LYS A 225 -0.34 -6.81 21.06
C LYS A 225 -0.42 -7.11 19.56
N TRP A 226 0.58 -6.70 18.77
CA TRP A 226 0.53 -6.85 17.32
C TRP A 226 0.97 -8.24 16.86
N GLY A 227 2.16 -8.68 17.28
CA GLY A 227 2.66 -10.03 16.99
C GLY A 227 2.84 -10.34 15.50
N PHE A 228 3.35 -9.37 14.73
CA PHE A 228 3.81 -9.52 13.34
C PHE A 228 4.71 -8.34 12.96
N ASP A 229 5.44 -8.47 11.86
CA ASP A 229 6.31 -7.41 11.34
C ASP A 229 5.76 -6.78 10.05
N MET A 230 6.11 -5.50 9.82
CA MET A 230 5.83 -4.82 8.56
C MET A 230 7.01 -3.97 8.13
N ARG A 231 7.32 -3.99 6.83
CA ARG A 231 8.39 -3.17 6.24
C ARG A 231 7.93 -2.51 4.96
N PHE A 232 8.46 -1.34 4.65
CA PHE A 232 8.15 -0.56 3.46
C PHE A 232 9.37 -0.42 2.53
N SER A 233 9.11 -0.32 1.23
CA SER A 233 10.13 -0.46 0.21
C SER A 233 9.69 0.13 -1.14
N PHE A 234 10.57 0.89 -1.78
CA PHE A 234 10.43 1.21 -3.21
C PHE A 234 11.19 0.21 -4.07
N GLU A 235 10.51 -0.40 -5.04
CA GLU A 235 11.10 -1.31 -6.01
C GLU A 235 10.79 -0.88 -7.45
N SER A 236 11.73 -1.13 -8.34
CA SER A 236 11.60 -0.88 -9.77
C SER A 236 11.77 -2.14 -10.60
N PHE A 237 11.21 -2.14 -11.80
CA PHE A 237 11.49 -3.12 -12.84
C PHE A 237 11.92 -2.42 -14.14
N ARG A 238 12.73 -3.11 -14.94
CA ARG A 238 13.29 -2.55 -16.18
C ARG A 238 12.22 -2.38 -17.25
N ASP A 239 11.52 -3.46 -17.56
CA ASP A 239 10.43 -3.52 -18.53
C ASP A 239 9.44 -4.63 -18.14
N LYS A 240 8.24 -4.59 -18.74
CA LYS A 240 7.14 -5.49 -18.37
C LYS A 240 7.47 -6.93 -18.77
N GLU A 241 8.11 -7.11 -19.92
CA GLU A 241 8.50 -8.40 -20.47
C GLU A 241 9.51 -9.11 -19.55
N ASP A 242 10.49 -8.39 -19.02
CA ASP A 242 11.45 -8.92 -18.07
C ASP A 242 10.79 -9.21 -16.72
N LEU A 243 9.95 -8.30 -16.21
CA LEU A 243 9.20 -8.53 -14.96
C LEU A 243 8.37 -9.82 -15.05
N LEU A 244 7.69 -10.05 -16.17
CA LEU A 244 6.82 -11.22 -16.38
C LEU A 244 7.58 -12.56 -16.46
N LYS A 245 8.90 -12.56 -16.65
CA LYS A 245 9.69 -13.81 -16.54
C LYS A 245 9.77 -14.30 -15.10
N ASN A 246 9.87 -13.39 -14.13
CA ASN A 246 9.91 -13.72 -12.72
C ASN A 246 9.56 -12.48 -11.85
N PRO A 247 8.28 -12.19 -11.59
CA PRO A 247 7.88 -10.96 -10.90
C PRO A 247 8.36 -10.89 -9.45
N ALA A 248 8.75 -12.03 -8.86
CA ALA A 248 9.30 -12.08 -7.51
C ALA A 248 10.79 -11.67 -7.46
N LYS A 249 11.52 -11.80 -8.58
CA LYS A 249 12.98 -11.61 -8.65
C LYS A 249 13.44 -10.51 -9.60
N ASN A 250 12.70 -10.26 -10.69
CA ASN A 250 13.07 -9.31 -11.73
C ASN A 250 12.61 -7.90 -11.37
N ARG A 251 13.05 -7.47 -10.19
CA ARG A 251 12.79 -6.17 -9.59
C ARG A 251 13.96 -5.82 -8.68
N SER A 252 14.23 -4.53 -8.54
CA SER A 252 15.38 -4.03 -7.79
C SER A 252 14.94 -2.93 -6.84
N ARG A 253 15.67 -2.78 -5.73
CA ARG A 253 15.48 -1.67 -4.80
C ARG A 253 15.80 -0.34 -5.49
N VAL A 254 14.89 0.63 -5.38
CA VAL A 254 15.13 1.99 -5.89
C VAL A 254 16.15 2.71 -5.02
N TYR A 255 15.98 2.61 -3.70
CA TYR A 255 16.94 3.12 -2.72
C TYR A 255 17.64 1.92 -2.07
N PRO A 256 18.90 1.62 -2.42
CA PRO A 256 19.66 0.58 -1.77
C PRO A 256 19.88 0.94 -0.30
N MET A 257 19.76 -0.03 0.61
CA MET A 257 20.08 0.20 2.01
C MET A 257 21.55 0.64 2.12
N SER A 258 21.78 1.80 2.73
CA SER A 258 23.13 2.23 3.10
C SER A 258 23.74 1.16 4.01
N SER A 259 24.87 0.57 3.58
CA SER A 259 25.65 -0.43 4.33
C SER A 259 26.22 0.12 5.62
#